data_AF-A0A2V5M7E1-F1
#
_entry.id   AF-A0A2V5M7E1-F1
#
_cell.length_a   1.000
_cell.length_b   1.000
_cell.length_c   1.000
_cell.angle_alpha   90.00
_cell.angle_beta   90.00
_cell.angle_gamma   90.00
#
_symmetry.space_group_name_H-M   'P 1'
#
loop_
_entity.id
_entity.type
_entity.pdbx_description
1 polymer ?
#
loop_
_entity_poly.entity_id
_entity_poly.type
_entity_poly.pdbx_seq_one_letter_code
_entity_poly.pdbx_strand_id
1 'polypeptide(L)'
;MFFPISHAHVSPIYLVIVGFVIGVLGGFFGVGGSFIAGPALRAVGIDWNFAVGTDLAHIVGKSVVAAKRHRALGNVDLRLGLIMALGTIAGAEGGAQLIQMLKRAGNVNFVVSIVSIVIYVG
;
A
#
# COMPACT_ATOMS: atom_id res chain seq x y z
N MET A 1 15.52 -11.10 -14.73
CA MET A 1 14.72 -12.18 -14.16
C MET A 1 13.35 -12.15 -14.84
N PHE A 2 12.93 -13.30 -15.36
CA PHE A 2 11.61 -13.43 -15.99
C PHE A 2 10.58 -13.74 -14.91
N PHE A 3 9.52 -12.93 -14.84
CA PHE A 3 8.41 -13.17 -13.92
C PHE A 3 7.28 -13.88 -14.68
N PRO A 4 7.06 -15.19 -14.47
CA PRO A 4 6.11 -15.98 -15.26
C PRO A 4 4.65 -15.59 -15.01
N ILE A 5 4.36 -14.90 -13.91
CA ILE A 5 3.00 -14.50 -13.51
C ILE A 5 2.60 -13.15 -14.11
N SER A 6 3.57 -12.31 -14.49
CA SER A 6 3.35 -10.98 -15.08
C SER A 6 3.95 -10.81 -16.48
N HIS A 7 4.57 -11.86 -17.04
CA HIS A 7 5.32 -11.85 -18.31
C HIS A 7 6.34 -10.72 -18.44
N ALA A 8 6.82 -10.18 -17.31
CA ALA A 8 7.74 -9.05 -17.29
C ALA A 8 9.20 -9.52 -17.15
N HIS A 9 10.09 -8.91 -17.93
CA HIS A 9 11.53 -9.06 -17.78
C HIS A 9 12.08 -7.90 -16.94
N VAL A 10 12.44 -8.15 -15.68
CA VAL A 10 12.97 -7.13 -14.78
C VAL A 10 14.38 -7.49 -14.34
N SER A 11 15.30 -6.53 -14.33
CA SER A 11 16.67 -6.78 -13.86
C SER A 11 16.70 -6.97 -12.33
N PRO A 12 17.45 -7.95 -11.80
CA PRO A 12 17.54 -8.17 -10.36
C PRO A 12 18.10 -6.95 -9.61
N ILE A 13 19.06 -6.25 -10.24
CA ILE A 13 19.71 -5.08 -9.65
C ILE A 13 18.74 -3.92 -9.45
N TYR A 14 17.79 -3.74 -10.38
CA TYR A 14 16.76 -2.70 -10.27
C TYR A 14 15.85 -2.96 -9.07
N LEU A 15 15.42 -4.20 -8.86
CA LEU A 15 14.58 -4.59 -7.73
C LEU A 15 15.28 -4.36 -6.38
N VAL A 16 16.59 -4.62 -6.31
CA VAL A 16 17.38 -4.36 -5.10
C VAL A 16 17.44 -2.87 -4.79
N ILE A 17 17.76 -2.03 -5.78
CA ILE A 17 17.83 -0.56 -5.60
C ILE A 17 16.47 -0.01 -5.19
N VAL A 18 15.41 -0.39 -5.91
CA VAL A 18 14.04 0.05 -5.62
C VAL A 18 13.60 -0.41 -4.23
N GLY A 19 13.84 -1.67 -3.88
CA GLY A 19 13.54 -2.21 -2.55
C GLY A 19 14.29 -1.48 -1.44
N PHE A 20 15.56 -1.15 -1.65
CA PHE A 20 16.37 -0.38 -0.69
C PHE A 20 15.83 1.04 -0.48
N VAL A 21 15.56 1.77 -1.56
CA VAL A 21 15.02 3.14 -1.50
C VAL A 21 13.66 3.16 -0.80
N ILE A 22 12.76 2.24 -1.18
CA ILE A 22 11.44 2.09 -0.55
C ILE A 22 11.58 1.76 0.94
N GLY A 23 12.53 0.90 1.31
CA GLY A 23 12.79 0.53 2.70
C GLY A 23 13.27 1.70 3.55
N VAL A 24 14.25 2.46 3.04
CA VAL A 24 14.79 3.65 3.74
C VAL A 24 13.71 4.72 3.90
N LEU A 25 13.03 5.09 2.81
CA LEU A 25 11.96 6.09 2.85
C LEU A 25 10.80 5.64 3.73
N GLY A 26 10.43 4.36 3.65
CA GLY A 26 9.36 3.80 4.48
C GLY A 26 9.68 3.75 5.96
N GLY A 27 10.95 3.53 6.31
CA GLY A 27 11.43 3.63 7.68
C GLY A 27 11.43 5.07 8.20
N PHE A 28 11.82 6.04 7.37
CA PHE A 28 11.87 7.47 7.75
C PHE A 28 10.49 8.09 7.96
N PHE A 29 9.56 7.88 7.01
CA PHE A 29 8.24 8.52 7.08
C PHE A 29 7.28 7.81 8.03
N GLY A 30 7.59 6.59 8.49
CA GLY A 30 6.68 5.78 9.31
C GLY A 30 5.40 5.30 8.58
N VAL A 31 5.14 5.79 7.37
CA VAL A 31 4.03 5.39 6.48
C VAL A 31 4.31 4.06 5.77
N GLY A 32 5.51 3.50 5.92
CA GLY A 32 5.88 2.20 5.34
C GLY A 32 6.38 2.26 3.89
N GLY A 33 6.52 3.43 3.26
CA GLY A 33 7.24 3.63 1.97
C GLY A 33 6.54 3.02 0.74
N SER A 34 5.46 2.30 0.99
CA SER A 34 4.70 1.51 0.04
C SER A 34 3.87 2.34 -0.95
N PHE A 35 3.62 3.61 -0.63
CA PHE A 35 3.05 4.58 -1.58
C PHE A 35 3.88 4.75 -2.87
N ILE A 36 5.17 4.40 -2.84
CA ILE A 36 6.08 4.43 -4.01
C ILE A 36 6.15 3.06 -4.71
N ALA A 37 6.01 1.96 -3.96
CA ALA A 37 6.20 0.61 -4.46
C ALA A 37 5.20 0.22 -5.54
N GLY A 38 3.91 0.51 -5.34
CA GLY A 38 2.86 0.26 -6.32
C GLY A 38 3.12 0.95 -7.67
N PRO A 39 3.28 2.29 -7.69
CA PRO A 39 3.61 3.03 -8.92
C PRO A 39 4.93 2.57 -9.57
N ALA A 40 5.97 2.29 -8.79
CA ALA A 40 7.25 1.83 -9.30
C ALA A 40 7.15 0.46 -10.00
N LEU A 41 6.37 -0.47 -9.44
CA LEU A 41 6.13 -1.78 -10.06
C LEU A 41 5.27 -1.63 -11.34
N ARG A 42 4.28 -0.73 -11.34
CA ARG A 42 3.49 -0.45 -12.54
C ARG A 42 4.34 0.16 -13.66
N ALA A 43 5.27 1.05 -13.33
CA ALA A 43 6.18 1.66 -14.31
C ALA A 43 7.07 0.64 -15.02
N VAL A 44 7.31 -0.52 -14.39
CA VAL A 44 8.07 -1.65 -14.96
C VAL A 44 7.18 -2.60 -15.79
N GLY A 45 5.88 -2.31 -15.91
CA GLY A 45 4.94 -3.08 -16.72
C GLY A 45 4.19 -4.17 -15.96
N ILE A 46 4.26 -4.21 -14.63
CA ILE A 46 3.47 -5.14 -13.82
C ILE A 46 2.03 -4.62 -13.71
N ASP A 47 1.04 -5.51 -13.84
CA ASP A 47 -0.36 -5.11 -13.67
C ASP A 47 -0.72 -4.72 -12.24
N TRP A 48 -1.66 -3.79 -12.12
CA TRP A 48 -2.09 -3.21 -10.84
C TRP A 48 -2.51 -4.25 -9.82
N ASN A 49 -3.16 -5.34 -10.25
CA ASN A 49 -3.58 -6.42 -9.36
C ASN A 49 -2.38 -7.06 -8.63
N PHE A 50 -1.28 -7.28 -9.34
CA PHE A 50 -0.07 -7.88 -8.77
C PHE A 50 0.78 -6.84 -8.02
N ALA A 51 0.81 -5.60 -8.51
CA ALA A 51 1.53 -4.51 -7.86
C ALA A 51 0.95 -4.21 -6.47
N VAL A 52 -0.38 -4.09 -6.36
CA VAL A 52 -1.08 -3.85 -5.08
C VAL A 52 -0.92 -5.05 -4.14
N GLY A 53 -1.09 -6.27 -4.63
CA GLY A 53 -0.92 -7.47 -3.79
C GLY A 53 0.49 -7.61 -3.22
N THR A 54 1.51 -7.35 -4.04
CA THR A 54 2.91 -7.39 -3.64
C THR A 54 3.23 -6.30 -2.62
N ASP A 55 2.68 -5.10 -2.82
CA ASP A 55 2.87 -3.99 -1.90
C ASP A 55 2.23 -4.25 -0.53
N LEU A 56 1.00 -4.80 -0.49
CA LEU A 56 0.35 -5.21 0.75
C LEU A 56 1.17 -6.25 1.52
N ALA A 57 1.70 -7.26 0.83
CA ALA A 57 2.57 -8.27 1.45
C ALA A 57 3.83 -7.63 2.07
N HIS A 58 4.43 -6.64 1.37
CA HIS A 58 5.58 -5.90 1.86
C HIS A 58 5.25 -5.06 3.10
N ILE A 59 4.11 -4.36 3.13
CA ILE A 59 3.63 -3.60 4.29
C ILE A 59 3.48 -4.53 5.50
N VAL A 60 2.81 -5.66 5.35
CA VAL A 60 2.55 -6.61 6.45
C VAL A 60 3.86 -7.07 7.09
N GLY A 61 4.85 -7.46 6.29
CA GLY A 61 6.15 -7.90 6.80
C GLY A 61 6.85 -6.83 7.64
N LYS A 62 6.92 -5.59 7.13
CA LYS A 62 7.54 -4.46 7.85
C LYS A 62 6.77 -4.11 9.13
N SER A 63 5.44 -4.09 9.07
CA SER A 63 4.58 -3.77 10.22
C SER A 63 4.74 -4.77 11.36
N VAL A 64 4.88 -6.07 11.07
CA VAL A 64 5.12 -7.10 12.10
C VAL A 64 6.45 -6.85 12.82
N VAL A 65 7.53 -6.57 12.07
CA VAL A 65 8.85 -6.29 12.65
C VAL A 65 8.82 -5.01 13.48
N ALA A 66 8.21 -3.95 12.97
CA ALA A 66 8.06 -2.67 13.66
C ALA A 66 7.25 -2.82 14.96
N ALA A 67 6.10 -3.50 14.90
CA ALA A 67 5.25 -3.76 16.06
C ALA A 67 5.99 -4.60 17.12
N LYS A 68 6.75 -5.63 16.72
CA LYS A 68 7.56 -6.43 17.65
C LYS A 68 8.61 -5.57 18.35
N ARG A 69 9.32 -4.71 17.59
CA ARG A 69 10.34 -3.80 18.14
C ARG A 69 9.74 -2.80 19.11
N HIS A 70 8.62 -2.16 18.76
CA HIS A 70 7.95 -1.19 19.62
C HIS A 70 7.34 -1.85 20.87
N ARG A 71 6.86 -3.10 20.75
CA ARG A 71 6.36 -3.86 21.90
C ARG A 71 7.47 -4.15 22.90
N ALA A 72 8.68 -4.46 22.42
CA ALA A 72 9.85 -4.64 23.29
C ALA A 72 10.25 -3.35 24.03
N LEU A 73 9.92 -2.18 23.48
CA LEU A 73 10.15 -0.87 24.10
C LEU A 73 9.03 -0.42 25.06
N GLY A 74 7.98 -1.24 25.25
CA GLY A 74 6.84 -0.91 26.12
C GLY A 74 5.83 0.09 25.50
N ASN A 75 6.02 0.49 24.25
CA ASN A 75 5.24 1.56 23.59
C ASN A 75 3.98 1.06 22.86
N VAL A 76 3.56 -0.20 23.05
CA VAL A 76 2.44 -0.79 22.29
C VAL A 76 1.26 -1.08 23.21
N ASP A 77 0.20 -0.31 23.02
CA ASP A 77 -1.13 -0.62 23.57
C ASP A 77 -1.87 -1.57 22.60
N LEU A 78 -2.00 -2.83 23.02
CA LEU A 78 -2.70 -3.86 22.26
C LEU A 78 -4.20 -3.59 22.12
N ARG A 79 -4.84 -2.93 23.10
CA ARG A 79 -6.27 -2.60 23.02
C ARG A 79 -6.49 -1.53 21.96
N LEU A 80 -5.69 -0.46 22.00
CA LEU A 80 -5.75 0.60 20.99
C LEU A 80 -5.46 0.03 19.59
N GLY A 81 -4.43 -0.80 19.47
CA GLY A 81 -4.07 -1.46 18.22
C GLY A 81 -5.21 -2.32 17.63
N LEU A 82 -5.96 -3.03 18.48
CA LEU A 82 -7.09 -3.85 18.03
C LEU A 82 -8.26 -3.00 17.54
N ILE A 83 -8.57 -1.90 18.24
CA ILE A 83 -9.62 -0.94 17.84
C ILE A 83 -9.25 -0.31 16.50
N MET A 84 -8.00 0.13 16.34
CA MET A 84 -7.50 0.69 15.08
C MET A 84 -7.59 -0.34 13.95
N ALA A 85 -7.17 -1.59 14.19
CA ALA A 85 -7.23 -2.63 13.17
C ALA A 85 -8.67 -2.88 12.69
N LEU A 86 -9.64 -3.01 13.60
CA LEU A 86 -11.04 -3.18 13.23
C LEU A 86 -11.59 -1.98 12.45
N GLY A 87 -11.28 -0.76 12.89
CA GLY A 87 -11.66 0.47 12.18
C GLY A 87 -11.07 0.53 10.77
N THR A 88 -9.79 0.18 10.61
CA THR A 88 -9.12 0.17 9.30
C THR A 88 -9.71 -0.90 8.38
N ILE A 89 -10.00 -2.11 8.89
CA ILE A 89 -10.62 -3.18 8.08
C ILE A 89 -12.00 -2.76 7.61
N ALA A 90 -12.86 -2.27 8.51
CA ALA A 90 -14.20 -1.83 8.17
C ALA A 90 -14.18 -0.65 7.19
N GLY A 91 -13.29 0.33 7.40
CA GLY A 91 -13.13 1.48 6.52
C GLY A 91 -12.61 1.11 5.14
N ALA A 92 -11.61 0.22 5.06
CA ALA A 92 -11.03 -0.23 3.79
C ALA A 92 -12.04 -1.04 2.97
N GLU A 93 -12.75 -1.98 3.60
CA GLU A 93 -13.78 -2.78 2.94
C GLU A 93 -14.96 -1.90 2.48
N GLY A 94 -15.44 -1.01 3.35
CA GLY A 94 -16.50 -0.07 3.02
C GLY A 94 -16.13 0.87 1.87
N GLY A 95 -14.90 1.40 1.87
CA GLY A 95 -14.39 2.23 0.78
C GLY A 95 -14.25 1.47 -0.55
N ALA A 96 -13.77 0.23 -0.50
CA ALA A 96 -13.65 -0.63 -1.68
C ALA A 96 -15.03 -0.92 -2.30
N GLN A 97 -16.02 -1.25 -1.47
CA GLN A 97 -17.40 -1.48 -1.91
C GLN A 97 -18.01 -0.20 -2.50
N LEU A 98 -17.79 0.95 -1.87
CA LEU A 98 -18.26 2.24 -2.37
C LEU A 98 -17.69 2.55 -3.77
N ILE A 99 -16.39 2.35 -3.98
CA ILE A 99 -15.75 2.54 -5.29
C ILE A 99 -16.35 1.59 -6.33
N GLN A 100 -16.60 0.32 -5.96
CA GLN A 100 -17.25 -0.63 -6.87
C GLN A 100 -18.68 -0.22 -7.23
N MET A 101 -19.45 0.29 -6.27
CA MET A 101 -20.80 0.81 -6.52
C MET A 101 -20.77 2.00 -7.48
N LEU A 102 -19.88 2.96 -7.25
CA LEU A 102 -19.67 4.08 -8.18
C LEU A 102 -19.26 3.61 -9.57
N LYS A 103 -18.45 2.54 -9.67
CA LYS A 103 -17.98 2.00 -10.95
C LYS A 103 -19.12 1.44 -11.78
N ARG A 104 -20.09 0.79 -11.12
CA ARG A 104 -21.33 0.32 -11.75
C ARG A 104 -22.24 1.48 -12.17
N ALA A 105 -22.23 2.58 -11.44
CA ALA A 105 -22.98 3.79 -11.75
C ALA A 105 -22.34 4.67 -12.85
N GLY A 106 -21.16 4.32 -13.36
CA GLY A 106 -20.46 5.05 -14.43
C GLY A 106 -19.82 6.38 -14.02
N ASN A 107 -19.94 6.80 -12.76
CA ASN A 107 -19.52 8.13 -12.30
C ASN A 107 -18.23 8.14 -11.44
N VAL A 108 -17.44 7.06 -11.46
CA VAL A 108 -16.21 6.94 -10.65
C VAL A 108 -15.25 8.08 -10.92
N ASN A 109 -14.95 8.35 -12.19
CA ASN A 109 -13.90 9.29 -12.55
C ASN A 109 -14.22 10.70 -12.06
N PHE A 110 -15.49 11.11 -12.13
CA PHE A 110 -15.93 12.43 -11.66
C PHE A 110 -15.85 12.53 -10.14
N VAL A 111 -16.41 11.56 -9.41
CA VAL A 111 -16.42 11.60 -7.94
C VAL A 111 -15.01 11.48 -7.38
N VAL A 112 -14.19 10.58 -7.91
CA VAL A 112 -12.79 10.43 -7.48
C VAL A 112 -12.01 11.72 -7.77
N SER A 113 -12.26 12.37 -8.92
CA SER A 113 -11.58 13.63 -9.25
C SER A 113 -11.95 14.75 -8.27
N ILE A 114 -13.25 14.92 -7.93
CA ILE A 114 -13.68 15.94 -6.96
C ILE A 114 -13.10 15.65 -5.58
N VAL A 115 -13.20 14.40 -5.11
CA VAL A 115 -12.68 14.01 -3.79
C VAL A 115 -11.17 14.23 -3.73
N SER A 116 -10.44 13.87 -4.78
CA SER A 116 -9.00 14.10 -4.85
C SER A 116 -8.66 15.59 -4.77
N ILE A 117 -9.37 16.43 -5.52
CA ILE A 117 -9.16 17.89 -5.48
C ILE A 117 -9.42 18.43 -4.07
N VAL A 118 -10.51 18.03 -3.43
CA VAL A 118 -10.83 18.48 -2.06
C VAL A 118 -9.74 18.06 -1.06
N ILE A 119 -9.22 16.83 -1.17
CA ILE A 119 -8.16 16.34 -0.27
C ILE A 119 -6.83 17.06 -0.51
N TYR A 120 -6.47 17.37 -1.75
CA TYR A 120 -5.21 18.03 -2.06
C TYR A 120 -5.21 19.54 -1.83
N VAL A 121 -6.38 20.18 -1.88
CA VAL A 121 -6.54 21.63 -1.74
C VAL A 121 -6.99 22.04 -0.32
N GLY A 122 -7.64 21.12 0.40
CA GLY A 122 -8.12 21.31 1.77
C GLY A 122 -7.06 21.10 2.84
#